data_AF-A0A4U1C9Y5-F1
#
_entry.id   AF-A0A4U1C9Y5-F1
#
_cell.length_a   1.000
_cell.length_b   1.000
_cell.length_c   1.000
_cell.angle_alpha   90.00
_cell.angle_beta   90.00
_cell.angle_gamma   90.00
#
_symmetry.space_group_name_H-M   'P 1'
#
loop_
_entity.id
_entity.type
_entity.pdbx_description
1 polymer ?
#
loop_
_entity_poly.entity_id
_entity_poly.type
_entity_poly.pdbx_seq_one_letter_code
_entity_poly.pdbx_strand_id
1 'polypeptide(L)'
;MDALKDYGLVADVNLIVYCDNNDESNYQIIHHLRDPQIPDSLLSSVQKLALLSYQSCIDLKINIPRDLKSIVFLALKCLSILL
;
A
#
# COMPACT_ATOMS: atom_id res chain seq x y z
N MET A 1 -0.44 -15.52 -2.60
CA MET A 1 -0.38 -15.67 -1.13
C MET A 1 0.55 -16.80 -0.70
N ASP A 2 1.05 -17.59 -1.66
CA ASP A 2 1.94 -18.73 -1.41
C ASP A 2 3.23 -18.34 -0.69
N ALA A 3 3.81 -17.17 -1.00
CA ALA A 3 4.99 -16.65 -0.31
C ALA A 3 4.79 -16.46 1.21
N LEU A 4 3.59 -16.08 1.68
CA LEU A 4 3.34 -15.99 3.13
C LEU A 4 3.32 -17.40 3.75
N LYS A 5 2.67 -18.34 3.07
CA LYS A 5 2.56 -19.74 3.49
C LYS A 5 3.92 -20.43 3.55
N ASP A 6 4.77 -20.21 2.56
CA ASP A 6 6.11 -20.79 2.47
C ASP A 6 7.04 -20.29 3.59
N TYR A 7 6.79 -19.09 4.12
CA TYR A 7 7.52 -18.49 5.24
C TYR A 7 6.81 -18.64 6.60
N GLY A 8 5.71 -19.41 6.67
CA GLY A 8 4.96 -19.66 7.90
C GLY A 8 4.22 -18.43 8.44
N LEU A 9 3.98 -17.42 7.61
CA LEU A 9 3.22 -16.22 7.96
C LEU A 9 1.73 -16.44 7.67
N VAL A 10 0.88 -16.08 8.64
CA VAL A 10 -0.58 -16.09 8.45
C VAL A 10 -0.98 -14.78 7.79
N ALA A 11 -1.71 -14.87 6.68
CA ALA A 11 -2.30 -13.69 6.07
C ALA A 11 -3.42 -13.17 6.96
N ASP A 12 -3.25 -11.96 7.48
CA ASP A 12 -4.32 -11.24 8.15
C ASP A 12 -5.26 -10.65 7.10
N VAL A 13 -6.48 -11.20 7.02
CA VAL A 13 -7.52 -10.72 6.11
C VAL A 13 -7.94 -9.27 6.39
N ASN A 14 -7.71 -8.76 7.60
CA ASN A 14 -7.98 -7.35 7.92
C ASN A 14 -6.97 -6.39 7.27
N LEU A 15 -5.81 -6.88 6.86
CA LEU A 15 -4.80 -6.11 6.12
C LEU A 15 -4.99 -6.20 4.59
N ILE A 16 -5.97 -6.98 4.11
CA ILE A 16 -6.29 -7.11 2.70
C ILE A 16 -7.44 -6.16 2.38
N VAL A 17 -7.14 -5.12 1.58
CA VAL A 17 -8.14 -4.17 1.13
C VAL A 17 -8.40 -4.27 -0.35
N TYR A 18 -9.68 -4.20 -0.68
CA TYR A 18 -10.18 -4.15 -2.04
C TYR A 18 -10.54 -2.71 -2.37
N CYS A 19 -9.82 -2.15 -3.34
CA CYS A 19 -10.05 -0.83 -3.89
C CYS A 19 -10.80 -0.94 -5.22
N ASP A 20 -11.60 0.07 -5.55
CA ASP A 20 -12.33 0.16 -6.81
C ASP A 20 -11.78 1.29 -7.71
N ASN A 21 -12.57 1.80 -8.65
CA ASN A 21 -12.14 2.87 -9.57
C ASN A 21 -12.30 4.29 -8.99
N ASN A 22 -12.79 4.44 -7.75
CA ASN A 22 -12.99 5.72 -7.08
C ASN A 22 -11.80 6.03 -6.16
N ASP A 23 -11.00 7.04 -6.54
CA ASP A 23 -9.79 7.41 -5.80
C ASP A 23 -10.05 7.97 -4.42
N GLU A 24 -11.13 8.72 -4.25
CA GLU A 24 -11.46 9.33 -2.96
C GLU A 24 -11.86 8.24 -1.96
N SER A 25 -12.71 7.30 -2.39
CA SER A 25 -13.07 6.11 -1.61
C SER A 25 -11.83 5.30 -1.24
N ASN A 26 -10.98 5.00 -2.23
CA ASN A 26 -9.75 4.24 -2.02
C ASN A 26 -8.77 4.93 -1.07
N TYR A 27 -8.60 6.24 -1.20
CA TYR A 27 -7.77 7.03 -0.30
C TYR A 27 -8.28 6.92 1.14
N GLN A 28 -9.58 7.06 1.36
CA GLN A 28 -10.17 6.91 2.69
C GLN A 28 -9.88 5.52 3.25
N ILE A 29 -10.09 4.44 2.48
CA ILE A 29 -9.84 3.08 2.98
C ILE A 29 -8.36 2.89 3.33
N ILE A 30 -7.45 3.35 2.46
CA ILE A 30 -5.99 3.27 2.69
C ILE A 30 -5.57 4.07 3.92
N HIS A 31 -6.18 5.24 4.13
CA HIS A 31 -5.92 6.08 5.28
C HIS A 31 -6.38 5.40 6.58
N HIS A 32 -7.57 4.78 6.59
CA HIS A 32 -8.11 4.09 7.76
C HIS A 32 -7.35 2.81 8.12
N LEU A 33 -6.76 2.12 7.14
CA LEU A 33 -5.93 0.93 7.39
C LEU A 33 -4.72 1.18 8.30
N ARG A 34 -4.35 2.44 8.52
CA ARG A 34 -3.12 2.83 9.23
C ARG A 34 -3.39 3.33 10.65
N ASP A 35 -4.66 3.41 11.05
CA ASP A 35 -5.07 3.82 12.39
C ASP A 35 -5.75 2.64 13.09
N PRO A 36 -5.26 2.14 14.25
CA PRO A 36 -4.12 2.61 15.07
C PRO A 36 -2.82 1.82 14.87
N GLN A 37 -2.81 0.74 14.08
CA GLN A 37 -1.60 -0.05 13.80
C GLN A 37 -1.11 0.22 12.39
N ILE A 38 0.08 0.82 12.29
CA ILE A 38 0.75 1.06 11.02
C ILE A 38 1.39 -0.26 10.58
N PRO A 39 1.03 -0.85 9.43
CA PRO A 39 1.73 -2.02 8.92
C PRO A 39 3.17 -1.65 8.53
N ASP A 40 4.14 -2.54 8.76
CA ASP A 40 5.55 -2.29 8.43
C ASP A 40 5.81 -2.10 6.93
N SER A 41 4.93 -2.66 6.11
CA SER A 41 5.04 -2.59 4.66
C SER A 41 3.69 -2.62 3.95
N LEU A 42 3.62 -1.96 2.80
CA LEU A 42 2.44 -1.90 1.94
C LEU A 42 2.75 -2.50 0.58
N LEU A 43 1.88 -3.39 0.12
CA LEU A 43 1.95 -4.00 -1.21
C LEU A 43 0.78 -3.49 -2.07
N SER A 44 1.07 -2.81 -3.17
CA SER A 44 0.06 -2.33 -4.12
C SER A 44 0.10 -3.12 -5.42
N SER A 45 -1.07 -3.59 -5.87
CA SER A 45 -1.25 -4.31 -7.14
C SER A 45 -1.18 -3.39 -8.37
N VAL A 46 -1.48 -2.10 -8.19
CA VAL A 46 -1.45 -1.09 -9.25
C VAL A 46 -0.81 0.21 -8.77
N GLN A 47 -0.15 0.94 -9.68
CA GLN A 47 0.56 2.18 -9.38
C GLN A 47 -0.30 3.24 -8.68
N LYS A 48 -1.57 3.37 -9.11
CA LYS A 48 -2.48 4.40 -8.62
C LYS A 48 -2.70 4.28 -7.11
N LEU A 49 -2.86 3.05 -6.61
CA LEU A 49 -3.04 2.79 -5.18
C LEU A 49 -1.78 3.06 -4.37
N ALA A 50 -0.61 2.84 -4.98
CA ALA A 50 0.64 3.22 -4.35
C ALA A 50 0.72 4.74 -4.17
N LEU A 51 0.35 5.53 -5.18
CA LEU A 51 0.34 6.99 -5.08
C LEU A 51 -0.62 7.49 -3.99
N LEU A 52 -1.84 6.96 -3.94
CA LEU A 52 -2.79 7.27 -2.86
C LEU A 52 -2.23 6.89 -1.49
N SER A 53 -1.50 5.78 -1.41
CA SER A 53 -0.81 5.36 -0.19
C SER A 53 0.32 6.32 0.21
N TYR A 54 1.11 6.80 -0.75
CA TYR A 54 2.14 7.83 -0.51
C TYR A 54 1.51 9.12 -0.02
N GLN A 55 0.39 9.55 -0.63
CA GLN A 55 -0.34 10.74 -0.20
C GLN A 55 -0.83 10.59 1.24
N SER A 56 -1.46 9.45 1.57
CA SER A 56 -1.87 9.15 2.95
C SER A 56 -0.68 9.14 3.94
N CYS A 57 0.51 8.69 3.52
CA CYS A 57 1.70 8.78 4.37
C CYS A 57 2.11 10.22 4.66
N ILE A 58 2.06 11.09 3.65
CA ILE A 58 2.40 12.51 3.80
C ILE A 58 1.45 13.16 4.81
N ASP A 59 0.15 12.89 4.67
CA ASP A 59 -0.89 13.46 5.53
C ASP A 59 -0.75 12.97 6.99
N LEU A 60 -0.37 11.70 7.17
CA LEU A 60 -0.09 11.08 8.47
C LEU A 60 1.34 11.35 9.00
N LYS A 61 2.16 12.13 8.27
CA LYS A 61 3.58 12.42 8.59
C LYS A 61 4.45 11.17 8.78
N ILE A 62 4.16 10.10 8.05
CA ILE A 62 4.91 8.84 8.02
C ILE A 62 6.06 8.96 7.00
N ASN A 63 7.29 8.68 7.40
CA ASN A 63 8.45 8.78 6.50
C ASN A 63 8.66 7.48 5.72
N ILE A 64 8.61 7.54 4.39
CA ILE A 64 9.03 6.43 3.52
C ILE A 64 10.50 6.66 3.11
N PRO A 65 11.41 5.66 3.20
CA PRO A 65 11.21 4.26 3.56
C PRO A 65 11.51 3.94 5.04
N ARG A 66 11.72 4.95 5.89
CA ARG A 66 12.17 4.75 7.28
C ARG A 66 11.12 4.06 8.16
N ASP A 67 9.88 4.53 8.08
CA ASP A 67 8.77 4.12 8.93
C ASP A 67 7.82 3.15 8.19
N LEU A 68 7.84 3.14 6.86
CA LEU A 68 7.04 2.25 6.02
C LEU A 68 7.78 1.90 4.73
N LYS A 69 7.82 0.61 4.37
CA LYS A 69 8.29 0.15 3.05
C LYS A 69 7.12 -0.03 2.09
N SER A 70 7.17 0.61 0.92
CA SER A 70 6.15 0.45 -0.12
C SER A 70 6.70 -0.38 -1.28
N ILE A 71 6.01 -1.46 -1.64
CA ILE A 71 6.31 -2.30 -2.81
C ILE A 71 5.13 -2.18 -3.77
N VAL A 72 5.45 -1.85 -5.02
CA VAL A 72 4.44 -1.61 -6.05
C VAL A 72 4.74 -2.48 -7.24
N PHE A 73 3.75 -3.23 -7.69
CA PHE A 73 3.83 -3.89 -8.99
C PHE A 73 3.61 -2.84 -10.09
N LEU A 74 4.60 -2.67 -10.96
CA LEU A 74 4.57 -1.70 -12.07
C LEU A 74 4.84 -2.44 -13.38
N ALA A 75 4.00 -2.19 -14.39
CA ALA A 75 4.38 -2.51 -15.77
C ALA A 75 5.47 -1.51 -16.20
N LEU A 76 6.54 -2.00 -16.85
CA LEU A 76 7.73 -1.25 -17.30
C LEU A 76 7.43 0.15 -17.88
N LYS A 77 6.29 0.32 -18.56
CA LYS A 77 5.88 1.56 -19.21
C LYS A 77 5.53 2.70 -18.23
N CYS A 78 5.22 2.39 -16.97
CA CYS A 78 4.91 3.35 -15.92
C CYS A 78 6.13 3.84 -15.14
N LEU A 79 7.29 3.17 -15.27
CA LEU A 79 8.52 3.53 -14.57
C LEU A 79 9.04 4.91 -15.01
N SER A 80 8.83 5.28 -16.27
CA SER A 80 9.28 6.54 -16.85
C SER A 80 8.62 7.79 -16.27
N ILE A 81 7.52 7.64 -15.53
CA ILE A 81 6.74 8.74 -14.96
C ILE A 81 7.23 9.07 -13.53
N LEU A 82 8.08 8.21 -12.95
CA LEU A 82 8.51 8.30 -11.55
C LEU A 82 10.03 8.53 -11.43
N LEU A 83 10.65 9.11 -12.46
CA LEU A 83 12.09 9.41 -12.51
C LEU A 83 12.32 10.93 -12.52
#